data_AF-A0A2U1NUQ5-F1
#
_entry.id   AF-A0A2U1NUQ5-F1
#
_cell.length_a   1.000
_cell.length_b   1.000
_cell.length_c   1.000
_cell.angle_alpha   90.00
_cell.angle_beta   90.00
_cell.angle_gamma   90.00
#
_symmetry.space_group_name_H-M   'P 1'
#
loop_
_entity.id
_entity.type
_entity.pdbx_description
1 polymer ?
#
loop_
_entity_poly.entity_id
_entity_poly.type
_entity_poly.pdbx_seq_one_letter_code
_entity_poly.pdbx_strand_id
1 'polypeptide(L)'
;MCEKGFELINMANTILPTISTNLTELILNSLAISVVIRGGDTPDFVDLNYSNKHKLSNLAVENPDVVVALDGSGNFTSIQEAVDSAGSRRRGKKYVIYVKAGIYQEYVEIQHKVRNLKMFGDGINKTIITGNRHAGGDTLATPKAGDLKESATFKVYGRGFIARDITFQNTAGPDGGQALALLAGSDQSAFYRCSFEGYQDTLLTQDSKQFYKECQIYGTVDFIFGDARAVFQDCEIFLRKPLPGGGLVVTAHGRKYHNQTGGYSFQGCNITAADDLKPVIRQYKKAFLGRPWFAYARTVFIQSFLDDLVDPKGWLDSWGHNKTAYCGEYKNNGKGASTHKRVQWPNYQVITDPKIAEHFTVVHLISGNRWLPTTSVPYISGLEKL
;
A
#
# COMPACT_ATOMS: atom_id res chain seq x y z
N MET A 1 3.82 56.57 -34.19
CA MET A 1 4.00 57.30 -35.47
C MET A 1 5.46 57.69 -35.51
N CYS A 2 6.19 57.45 -36.61
CA CYS A 2 7.68 57.39 -36.62
C CYS A 2 8.18 56.19 -35.78
N GLU A 3 9.08 55.31 -36.24
CA GLU A 3 10.50 55.40 -36.63
C GLU A 3 11.32 54.57 -35.63
N LYS A 4 12.22 53.75 -36.18
CA LYS A 4 13.52 53.27 -35.66
C LYS A 4 13.70 53.03 -34.15
N GLY A 5 14.27 51.86 -33.84
CA GLY A 5 15.11 51.68 -32.66
C GLY A 5 15.49 50.23 -32.37
N PHE A 6 16.65 49.81 -32.87
CA PHE A 6 17.47 48.83 -32.17
C PHE A 6 17.70 49.32 -30.73
N GLU A 7 17.59 48.45 -29.72
CA GLU A 7 18.71 48.15 -28.80
C GLU A 7 18.36 47.07 -27.78
N LEU A 8 19.39 46.31 -27.45
CA LEU A 8 19.44 45.16 -26.55
C LEU A 8 19.06 45.52 -25.11
N ILE A 9 18.44 44.58 -24.37
CA ILE A 9 18.90 43.98 -23.11
C ILE A 9 17.81 43.04 -22.54
N ASN A 10 18.15 41.75 -22.49
CA ASN A 10 18.00 40.80 -21.38
C ASN A 10 16.78 40.84 -20.41
N MET A 11 16.26 39.62 -20.17
CA MET A 11 15.52 39.11 -19.00
C MET A 11 13.97 39.00 -19.04
N ALA A 12 13.57 37.74 -18.85
CA ALA A 12 12.46 37.21 -18.04
C ALA A 12 11.00 37.23 -18.56
N ASN A 13 10.35 36.10 -18.25
CA ASN A 13 8.95 35.92 -17.87
C ASN A 13 7.94 35.31 -18.87
N THR A 14 7.55 34.07 -18.50
CA THR A 14 6.18 33.54 -18.37
C THR A 14 5.34 33.31 -19.64
N ILE A 15 5.20 32.03 -20.00
CA ILE A 15 4.06 31.54 -20.78
C ILE A 15 3.16 30.74 -19.82
N LEU A 16 2.06 31.37 -19.40
CA LEU A 16 0.86 30.70 -18.91
C LEU A 16 0.08 30.18 -20.12
N PRO A 17 -0.40 28.92 -20.15
CA PRO A 17 -1.45 28.54 -21.07
C PRO A 17 -2.83 28.93 -20.51
N THR A 18 -3.55 29.64 -21.36
CA THR A 18 -4.96 30.00 -21.36
C THR A 18 -5.91 28.91 -20.85
N ILE A 19 -6.71 29.24 -19.83
CA ILE A 19 -7.88 28.45 -19.39
C ILE A 19 -9.01 28.71 -20.38
N SER A 20 -9.40 27.71 -21.17
CA SER A 20 -10.65 27.73 -21.93
C SER A 20 -11.81 27.32 -21.03
N THR A 21 -12.70 28.25 -20.72
CA THR A 21 -13.94 28.01 -19.98
C THR A 21 -15.04 27.53 -20.95
N ASN A 22 -15.15 26.20 -21.15
CA ASN A 22 -16.32 25.64 -21.82
C ASN A 22 -17.22 24.93 -20.79
N LEU A 23 -18.28 25.62 -20.36
CA LEU A 23 -19.29 25.14 -19.42
C LEU A 23 -19.98 23.84 -19.88
N THR A 24 -19.94 23.54 -21.17
CA THR A 24 -20.59 22.37 -21.76
C THR A 24 -19.88 21.05 -21.39
N GLU A 25 -18.55 21.03 -21.27
CA GLU A 25 -17.82 19.83 -20.80
C GLU A 25 -17.95 19.61 -19.28
N LEU A 26 -18.07 20.70 -18.50
CA LEU A 26 -18.36 20.61 -17.07
C LEU A 26 -19.77 20.08 -16.78
N ILE A 27 -20.74 20.39 -17.65
CA ILE A 27 -22.12 19.88 -17.54
C ILE A 27 -22.21 18.41 -17.99
N LEU A 28 -21.48 17.99 -19.02
CA LEU A 28 -21.51 16.59 -19.48
C LEU A 28 -20.93 15.61 -18.43
N ASN A 29 -19.86 16.01 -17.73
CA ASN A 29 -19.29 15.18 -16.65
C ASN A 29 -20.17 15.12 -15.39
N SER A 30 -21.08 16.09 -15.20
CA SER A 30 -22.03 16.10 -14.07
C SER A 30 -23.39 15.47 -14.41
N LEU A 31 -23.78 15.41 -15.70
CA LEU A 31 -25.03 14.78 -16.14
C LEU A 31 -24.93 13.25 -16.32
N ALA A 32 -23.72 12.70 -16.50
CA ALA A 32 -23.49 11.25 -16.57
C ALA A 32 -23.77 10.50 -15.25
N ILE A 33 -24.04 11.22 -14.15
CA ILE A 33 -24.33 10.64 -12.82
C ILE A 33 -25.83 10.42 -12.57
N SER A 34 -26.75 10.86 -13.45
CA SER A 34 -28.19 10.89 -13.12
C SER A 34 -29.18 10.25 -14.11
N VAL A 35 -28.77 9.41 -15.07
CA VAL A 35 -29.75 8.68 -15.91
C VAL A 35 -29.28 7.27 -16.25
N VAL A 36 -29.57 6.29 -15.38
CA VAL A 36 -29.82 4.89 -15.78
C VAL A 36 -30.91 4.30 -14.87
N ILE A 37 -32.17 4.64 -15.14
CA ILE A 37 -33.33 3.80 -14.79
C ILE A 37 -34.37 3.95 -15.91
N ARG A 38 -34.44 2.96 -16.81
CA ARG A 38 -35.68 2.36 -17.40
C ARG A 38 -35.36 1.45 -18.60
N GLY A 39 -35.53 0.14 -18.38
CA GLY A 39 -36.24 -0.82 -19.26
C GLY A 39 -35.58 -1.30 -20.57
N GLY A 40 -35.45 -2.63 -20.71
CA GLY A 40 -35.34 -3.32 -22.01
C GLY A 40 -34.72 -4.72 -21.92
N ASP A 41 -35.55 -5.77 -22.08
CA ASP A 41 -35.19 -7.19 -22.05
C ASP A 41 -34.34 -7.65 -23.25
N THR A 42 -33.20 -8.31 -23.00
CA THR A 42 -32.58 -9.36 -23.85
C THR A 42 -31.61 -10.22 -23.00
N PRO A 43 -31.55 -11.56 -23.19
CA PRO A 43 -30.73 -12.45 -22.35
C PRO A 43 -29.29 -12.59 -22.87
N ASP A 44 -28.39 -12.93 -21.94
CA ASP A 44 -26.98 -13.34 -22.13
C ASP A 44 -25.92 -12.25 -22.34
N PHE A 45 -25.71 -11.43 -21.30
CA PHE A 45 -24.39 -10.90 -20.95
C PHE A 45 -24.24 -10.93 -19.42
N VAL A 46 -23.17 -11.56 -18.92
CA VAL A 46 -22.85 -11.58 -17.48
C VAL A 46 -22.29 -10.21 -17.11
N ASP A 47 -23.17 -9.35 -16.58
CA ASP A 47 -22.86 -8.01 -16.12
C ASP A 47 -22.18 -8.11 -14.73
N LEU A 48 -20.86 -7.88 -14.67
CA LEU A 48 -20.13 -7.70 -13.41
C LEU A 48 -20.44 -6.30 -12.87
N ASN A 49 -21.68 -6.13 -12.40
CA ASN A 49 -22.11 -4.92 -11.71
C ASN A 49 -21.42 -4.82 -10.35
N TYR A 50 -20.23 -4.21 -10.34
CA TYR A 50 -19.61 -3.67 -9.13
C TYR A 50 -20.31 -2.36 -8.75
N SER A 51 -21.64 -2.38 -8.63
CA SER A 51 -22.43 -1.27 -8.11
C SER A 51 -22.45 -1.34 -6.58
N ASN A 52 -21.27 -1.29 -5.96
CA ASN A 52 -21.21 -0.93 -4.56
C ASN A 52 -21.55 0.55 -4.47
N LYS A 53 -22.84 0.82 -4.20
CA LYS A 53 -23.36 2.10 -3.73
C LYS A 53 -22.73 2.42 -2.37
N HIS A 54 -21.43 2.71 -2.35
CA HIS A 54 -20.83 3.49 -1.28
C HIS A 54 -21.31 4.92 -1.46
N LYS A 55 -22.50 5.16 -0.90
CA LYS A 55 -23.00 6.49 -0.59
C LYS A 55 -21.83 7.29 0.01
N LEU A 56 -21.35 8.29 -0.72
CA LEU A 56 -20.39 9.29 -0.27
C LEU A 56 -20.89 10.03 1.01
N SER A 57 -22.16 9.81 1.40
CA SER A 57 -22.88 10.45 2.48
C SER A 57 -22.63 9.90 3.89
N ASN A 58 -21.77 8.88 4.08
CA ASN A 58 -21.50 8.31 5.41
C ASN A 58 -20.07 8.54 5.93
N LEU A 59 -19.24 9.30 5.22
CA LEU A 59 -18.03 9.84 5.83
C LEU A 59 -18.47 11.00 6.71
N ALA A 60 -18.50 10.79 8.03
CA ALA A 60 -18.55 11.90 8.97
C ALA A 60 -17.50 12.93 8.51
N VAL A 61 -17.89 14.20 8.39
CA VAL A 61 -16.94 15.29 8.13
C VAL A 61 -15.93 15.24 9.28
N GLU A 62 -14.76 14.69 9.02
CA GLU A 62 -13.69 14.60 10.01
C GLU A 62 -13.12 16.00 10.17
N ASN A 63 -13.26 16.59 11.36
CA ASN A 63 -12.65 17.87 11.67
C ASN A 63 -11.16 17.66 11.94
N PRO A 64 -10.25 18.15 11.07
CA PRO A 64 -8.81 18.05 11.33
C PRO A 64 -8.42 19.02 12.45
N ASP A 65 -7.41 18.65 13.24
CA ASP A 65 -6.78 19.57 14.18
C ASP A 65 -5.86 20.55 13.42
N VAL A 66 -5.20 20.09 12.36
CA VAL A 66 -4.35 20.91 11.47
C VAL A 66 -4.45 20.44 10.01
N VAL A 67 -4.24 21.39 9.10
CA VAL A 67 -4.26 21.18 7.65
C VAL A 67 -2.87 21.46 7.07
N VAL A 68 -2.40 20.60 6.17
CA VAL A 68 -1.18 20.78 5.39
C VAL A 68 -1.58 21.06 3.95
N ALA A 69 -1.08 22.14 3.37
CA ALA A 69 -1.36 22.50 1.97
C ALA A 69 -0.17 23.24 1.36
N LEU A 70 0.31 22.76 0.21
CA LEU A 70 1.46 23.35 -0.50
C LEU A 70 1.19 24.77 -1.02
N ASP A 71 -0.09 25.11 -1.26
CA ASP A 71 -0.53 26.43 -1.72
C ASP A 71 -0.62 27.48 -0.61
N GLY A 72 -0.27 27.13 0.63
CA GLY A 72 -0.35 28.00 1.80
C GLY A 72 -1.77 28.19 2.38
N SER A 73 -2.78 27.49 1.86
CA SER A 73 -4.16 27.56 2.36
C SER A 73 -4.42 26.74 3.64
N GLY A 74 -3.38 26.07 4.16
CA GLY A 74 -3.42 25.26 5.38
C GLY A 74 -2.69 25.93 6.56
N ASN A 75 -2.56 25.19 7.66
CA ASN A 75 -1.74 25.60 8.81
C ASN A 75 -0.24 25.43 8.56
N PHE A 76 0.14 24.44 7.74
CA PHE A 76 1.52 24.12 7.40
C PHE A 76 1.68 23.87 5.90
N THR A 77 2.90 24.03 5.39
CA THR A 77 3.28 23.61 4.03
C THR A 77 4.06 22.30 4.01
N SER A 78 4.57 21.83 5.15
CA SER A 78 5.25 20.53 5.32
C SER A 78 4.46 19.58 6.23
N ILE A 79 4.46 18.29 5.90
CA ILE A 79 3.83 17.26 6.75
C ILE A 79 4.67 17.04 8.02
N GLN A 80 6.01 17.12 7.94
CA GLN A 80 6.85 16.96 9.13
C GLN A 80 6.56 18.06 10.16
N GLU A 81 6.38 19.31 9.75
CA GLU A 81 6.01 20.41 10.66
C GLU A 81 4.68 20.14 11.39
N ALA A 82 3.68 19.63 10.66
CA ALA A 82 2.39 19.24 11.24
C ALA A 82 2.49 18.02 12.18
N VAL A 83 3.41 17.09 11.90
CA VAL A 83 3.72 15.97 12.80
C VAL A 83 4.40 16.48 14.08
N ASP A 84 5.33 17.44 13.95
CA ASP A 84 6.05 18.01 15.07
C ASP A 84 5.13 18.82 16.00
N SER A 85 4.14 19.53 15.45
CA SER A 85 3.10 20.21 16.24
C SER A 85 2.23 19.23 17.03
N ALA A 86 2.10 17.98 16.59
CA ALA A 86 1.43 16.93 17.36
C ALA A 86 2.22 16.50 18.60
N GLY A 87 3.52 16.80 18.68
CA GLY A 87 4.39 16.42 19.79
C GLY A 87 4.19 17.26 21.06
N SER A 88 3.69 18.49 20.94
CA SER A 88 3.52 19.44 22.05
C SER A 88 2.16 19.33 22.77
N ARG A 89 1.25 18.49 22.26
CA ARG A 89 -0.14 18.42 22.76
C ARG A 89 -0.30 17.55 24.01
N ARG A 90 -1.48 17.69 24.64
CA ARG A 90 -1.93 16.83 25.74
C ARG A 90 -2.02 15.36 25.30
N ARG A 91 -1.35 14.47 26.04
CA ARG A 91 -1.35 13.02 25.82
C ARG A 91 -2.78 12.45 25.87
N GLY A 92 -3.09 11.51 24.98
CA GLY A 92 -4.30 10.68 25.04
C GLY A 92 -5.36 10.96 23.97
N LYS A 93 -5.54 12.21 23.52
CA LYS A 93 -6.50 12.53 22.44
C LYS A 93 -5.97 12.09 21.07
N LYS A 94 -6.85 11.72 20.14
CA LYS A 94 -6.49 11.55 18.71
C LYS A 94 -6.11 12.93 18.14
N TYR A 95 -5.06 12.99 17.33
CA TYR A 95 -4.65 14.20 16.61
C TYR A 95 -4.76 13.96 15.12
N VAL A 96 -5.51 14.81 14.43
CA VAL A 96 -5.93 14.60 13.05
C VAL A 96 -5.24 15.62 12.15
N ILE A 97 -4.42 15.12 11.23
CA ILE A 97 -3.75 15.90 10.19
C ILE A 97 -4.48 15.64 8.88
N TYR A 98 -5.00 16.69 8.25
CA TYR A 98 -5.47 16.64 6.88
C TYR A 98 -4.39 17.15 5.94
N VAL A 99 -4.01 16.35 4.96
CA VAL A 99 -3.01 16.71 3.94
C VAL A 99 -3.72 16.90 2.61
N LYS A 100 -3.77 18.12 2.09
CA LYS A 100 -4.43 18.38 0.80
C LYS A 100 -3.74 17.68 -0.37
N ALA A 101 -4.37 17.68 -1.53
CA ALA A 101 -3.79 17.21 -2.77
C ALA A 101 -2.48 17.94 -3.07
N GLY A 102 -1.47 17.19 -3.52
CA GLY A 102 -0.12 17.67 -3.75
C GLY A 102 0.90 16.55 -3.76
N ILE A 103 2.07 16.85 -4.32
CA ILE A 103 3.25 15.98 -4.27
C ILE A 103 4.20 16.56 -3.23
N TYR A 104 4.28 15.89 -2.09
CA TYR A 104 5.09 16.25 -0.93
C TYR A 104 6.41 15.49 -1.01
N GLN A 105 7.45 16.15 -1.53
CA GLN A 105 8.79 15.58 -1.61
C GLN A 105 9.54 15.79 -0.28
N GLU A 106 9.22 14.97 0.71
CA GLU A 106 9.76 15.08 2.06
C GLU A 106 9.92 13.69 2.72
N TYR A 107 10.83 13.61 3.69
CA TYR A 107 11.05 12.42 4.51
C TYR A 107 10.41 12.65 5.88
N VAL A 108 9.37 11.89 6.20
CA VAL A 108 8.56 12.10 7.41
C VAL A 108 8.83 11.01 8.43
N GLU A 109 8.99 11.39 9.70
CA GLU A 109 9.14 10.46 10.82
C GLU A 109 8.18 10.77 11.97
N ILE A 110 7.29 9.82 12.26
CA ILE A 110 6.44 9.83 13.45
C ILE A 110 7.10 8.99 14.55
N GLN A 111 7.81 9.66 15.45
CA GLN A 111 8.51 9.04 16.57
C GLN A 111 7.55 8.36 17.57
N HIS A 112 8.06 7.40 18.36
CA HIS A 112 7.28 6.65 19.38
C HIS A 112 6.50 7.51 20.39
N LYS A 113 6.98 8.73 20.67
CA LYS A 113 6.34 9.68 21.60
C LYS A 113 5.05 10.29 21.04
N VAL A 114 4.88 10.33 19.71
CA VAL A 114 3.73 10.89 19.01
C VAL A 114 2.72 9.76 18.75
N ARG A 115 1.74 9.56 19.65
CA ARG A 115 0.78 8.44 19.59
C ARG A 115 -0.61 8.88 19.15
N ASN A 116 -1.45 7.99 18.62
CA ASN A 116 -2.83 8.27 18.22
C ASN A 116 -2.92 9.40 17.18
N LEU A 117 -2.02 9.41 16.20
CA LEU A 117 -2.06 10.34 15.08
C LEU A 117 -2.88 9.73 13.95
N LYS A 118 -3.84 10.47 13.42
CA LYS A 118 -4.56 10.13 12.19
C LYS A 118 -4.15 11.12 11.12
N MET A 119 -3.77 10.62 9.96
CA MET A 119 -3.43 11.41 8.79
C MET A 119 -4.36 10.98 7.65
N PHE A 120 -5.01 11.92 6.99
CA PHE A 120 -5.78 11.62 5.80
C PHE A 120 -5.53 12.61 4.67
N GLY A 121 -5.61 12.11 3.44
CA GLY A 121 -5.42 12.89 2.23
C GLY A 121 -6.70 13.08 1.42
N ASP A 122 -6.54 13.68 0.24
CA ASP A 122 -7.63 13.87 -0.74
C ASP A 122 -7.88 12.65 -1.63
N GLY A 123 -7.05 11.59 -1.50
CA GLY A 123 -7.17 10.35 -2.26
C GLY A 123 -5.83 9.76 -2.68
N ILE A 124 -5.83 8.46 -2.96
CA ILE A 124 -4.78 7.80 -3.74
C ILE A 124 -4.53 8.60 -5.03
N ASN A 125 -3.26 8.77 -5.40
CA ASN A 125 -2.79 9.56 -6.54
C ASN A 125 -3.09 11.08 -6.49
N LYS A 126 -3.69 11.59 -5.41
CA LYS A 126 -3.92 13.03 -5.22
C LYS A 126 -3.02 13.62 -4.14
N THR A 127 -2.91 12.94 -3.00
CA THR A 127 -1.98 13.29 -1.92
C THR A 127 -0.85 12.26 -1.92
N ILE A 128 0.34 12.68 -2.35
CA ILE A 128 1.50 11.80 -2.55
C ILE A 128 2.65 12.29 -1.70
N ILE A 129 3.18 11.43 -0.82
CA ILE A 129 4.41 11.66 -0.06
C ILE A 129 5.50 10.84 -0.73
N THR A 130 6.53 11.51 -1.27
CA THR A 130 7.52 10.87 -2.16
C THR A 130 8.96 11.15 -1.74
N GLY A 131 9.80 10.15 -1.94
CA GLY A 131 11.24 10.16 -1.68
C GLY A 131 11.96 9.26 -2.69
N ASN A 132 13.29 9.20 -2.61
CA ASN A 132 14.13 8.46 -3.56
C ASN A 132 15.44 7.94 -2.96
N ARG A 133 15.55 7.91 -1.62
CA ARG A 133 16.69 7.29 -0.93
C ARG A 133 16.61 5.78 -1.10
N HIS A 134 17.77 5.14 -1.16
CA HIS A 134 17.90 3.70 -1.34
C HIS A 134 19.11 3.19 -0.57
N ALA A 135 19.11 1.92 -0.16
CA ALA A 135 20.22 1.30 0.57
C ALA A 135 21.03 0.31 -0.29
N GLY A 136 20.53 0.00 -1.50
CA GLY A 136 21.20 -0.84 -2.49
C GLY A 136 21.89 -0.01 -3.57
N GLY A 137 21.96 -0.56 -4.79
CA GLY A 137 22.26 0.16 -6.03
C GLY A 137 23.51 1.06 -6.02
N ASP A 138 24.62 0.59 -6.56
CA ASP A 138 25.86 1.40 -6.62
C ASP A 138 25.91 2.36 -7.83
N THR A 139 24.92 2.31 -8.71
CA THR A 139 24.95 2.99 -10.02
C THR A 139 24.04 4.22 -10.10
N LEU A 140 23.23 4.49 -9.08
CA LEU A 140 22.32 5.63 -9.08
C LEU A 140 22.98 6.91 -8.60
N ALA A 141 22.62 8.04 -9.23
CA ALA A 141 22.98 9.37 -8.76
C ALA A 141 22.17 9.84 -7.54
N THR A 142 21.11 9.13 -7.17
CA THR A 142 20.27 9.46 -6.01
C THR A 142 20.97 9.10 -4.70
N PRO A 143 20.68 9.81 -3.59
CA PRO A 143 21.42 9.61 -2.34
C PRO A 143 21.28 8.19 -1.79
N LYS A 144 22.42 7.51 -1.59
CA LYS A 144 22.49 6.25 -0.85
C LYS A 144 22.24 6.52 0.63
N ALA A 145 21.27 5.82 1.21
CA ALA A 145 20.99 5.82 2.63
C ALA A 145 22.10 5.05 3.38
N GLY A 146 22.40 5.48 4.61
CA GLY A 146 23.39 4.80 5.46
C GLY A 146 22.98 3.39 5.87
N ASP A 147 21.67 3.14 5.96
CA ASP A 147 21.07 1.82 6.16
C ASP A 147 19.68 1.74 5.48
N LEU A 148 19.07 0.56 5.52
CA LEU A 148 17.75 0.32 4.93
C LEU A 148 16.64 1.21 5.51
N LYS A 149 16.64 1.46 6.82
CA LYS A 149 15.58 2.25 7.47
C LYS A 149 15.65 3.71 7.07
N GLU A 150 16.87 4.23 6.86
CA GLU A 150 17.08 5.59 6.39
C GLU A 150 16.73 5.80 4.91
N SER A 151 16.43 4.71 4.17
CA SER A 151 15.85 4.79 2.83
C SER A 151 14.34 5.13 2.84
N ALA A 152 13.65 4.98 3.98
CA ALA A 152 12.20 5.17 4.07
C ALA A 152 11.77 6.61 3.80
N THR A 153 10.89 6.80 2.82
CA THR A 153 10.16 8.06 2.61
C THR A 153 9.32 8.40 3.85
N PHE A 154 8.64 7.41 4.44
CA PHE A 154 7.81 7.61 5.62
C PHE A 154 8.11 6.57 6.70
N LYS A 155 8.47 7.03 7.91
CA LYS A 155 8.72 6.20 9.09
C LYS A 155 7.63 6.42 10.13
N VAL A 156 7.00 5.35 10.63
CA VAL A 156 6.00 5.47 11.69
C VAL A 156 6.20 4.46 12.82
N TYR A 157 6.41 5.00 14.01
CA TYR A 157 6.67 4.26 15.25
C TYR A 157 5.64 4.55 16.35
N GLY A 158 4.95 5.69 16.25
CA GLY A 158 3.92 6.11 17.18
C GLY A 158 2.70 5.19 17.19
N ARG A 159 2.43 4.51 18.32
CA ARG A 159 1.28 3.59 18.48
C ARG A 159 -0.05 4.24 18.08
N GLY A 160 -0.92 3.46 17.43
CA GLY A 160 -2.27 3.89 17.08
C GLY A 160 -2.31 4.83 15.87
N PHE A 161 -1.31 4.75 14.99
CA PHE A 161 -1.28 5.56 13.78
C PHE A 161 -2.36 5.10 12.79
N ILE A 162 -3.05 6.05 12.17
CA ILE A 162 -4.04 5.77 11.13
C ILE A 162 -3.69 6.61 9.91
N ALA A 163 -3.53 5.99 8.75
CA ALA A 163 -3.43 6.68 7.47
C ALA A 163 -4.66 6.36 6.61
N ARG A 164 -5.16 7.36 5.86
CA ARG A 164 -6.26 7.17 4.93
C ARG A 164 -6.08 8.01 3.67
N ASP A 165 -6.41 7.48 2.49
CA ASP A 165 -6.50 8.25 1.24
C ASP A 165 -5.17 8.98 0.88
N ILE A 166 -4.03 8.30 1.06
CA ILE A 166 -2.67 8.84 0.84
C ILE A 166 -1.81 7.83 0.07
N THR A 167 -0.91 8.33 -0.77
CA THR A 167 0.13 7.54 -1.44
C THR A 167 1.49 7.76 -0.77
N PHE A 168 2.16 6.68 -0.38
CA PHE A 168 3.55 6.67 0.09
C PHE A 168 4.43 6.09 -1.01
N GLN A 169 5.44 6.82 -1.46
CA GLN A 169 6.20 6.46 -2.66
C GLN A 169 7.70 6.56 -2.45
N ASN A 170 8.43 5.60 -3.00
CA ASN A 170 9.87 5.68 -3.21
C ASN A 170 10.20 5.50 -4.70
N THR A 171 10.81 6.52 -5.29
CA THR A 171 11.12 6.63 -6.73
C THR A 171 12.58 6.27 -7.06
N ALA A 172 13.33 5.65 -6.15
CA ALA A 172 14.69 5.16 -6.44
C ALA A 172 14.73 4.23 -7.66
N GLY A 173 13.63 3.54 -7.95
CA GLY A 173 13.54 2.64 -9.10
C GLY A 173 14.14 1.27 -8.83
N PRO A 174 14.07 0.35 -9.80
CA PRO A 174 14.57 -1.02 -9.63
C PRO A 174 16.10 -1.10 -9.58
N ASP A 175 16.80 -0.08 -10.09
CA ASP A 175 18.27 0.05 -10.01
C ASP A 175 18.76 0.45 -8.61
N GLY A 176 17.89 0.98 -7.75
CA GLY A 176 18.25 1.40 -6.38
C GLY A 176 18.41 0.23 -5.40
N GLY A 177 18.12 -1.01 -5.82
CA GLY A 177 18.01 -2.13 -4.91
C GLY A 177 16.95 -1.84 -3.84
N GLN A 178 17.27 -2.08 -2.56
CA GLN A 178 16.32 -1.86 -1.47
C GLN A 178 15.98 -0.38 -1.27
N ALA A 179 14.69 -0.04 -1.33
CA ALA A 179 14.23 1.34 -1.16
C ALA A 179 12.81 1.38 -0.57
N LEU A 180 12.71 1.78 0.70
CA LEU A 180 11.45 1.77 1.44
C LEU A 180 10.55 2.96 1.03
N ALA A 181 9.30 2.69 0.66
CA ALA A 181 8.26 3.71 0.60
C ALA A 181 7.70 4.00 1.99
N LEU A 182 7.48 2.95 2.79
CA LEU A 182 7.02 3.08 4.17
C LEU A 182 7.65 2.05 5.10
N LEU A 183 8.05 2.50 6.28
CA LEU A 183 8.41 1.69 7.43
C LEU A 183 7.33 1.81 8.51
N ALA A 184 6.62 0.71 8.76
CA ALA A 184 5.62 0.59 9.82
C ALA A 184 6.18 -0.19 11.03
N GLY A 185 6.51 0.53 12.11
CA GLY A 185 6.84 0.00 13.43
C GLY A 185 5.84 0.45 14.50
N SER A 186 4.61 0.78 14.09
CA SER A 186 3.55 1.28 14.97
C SER A 186 2.58 0.16 15.35
N ASP A 187 2.46 -0.12 16.66
CA ASP A 187 1.45 -1.04 17.15
C ASP A 187 0.04 -0.47 17.00
N GLN A 188 -0.91 -1.34 16.63
CA GLN A 188 -2.30 -0.97 16.37
C GLN A 188 -2.41 0.13 15.30
N SER A 189 -1.61 0.02 14.25
CA SER A 189 -1.67 0.92 13.11
C SER A 189 -2.64 0.41 12.05
N ALA A 190 -3.38 1.33 11.42
CA ALA A 190 -4.32 1.01 10.35
C ALA A 190 -4.08 1.91 9.12
N PHE A 191 -4.08 1.30 7.94
CA PHE A 191 -3.96 1.99 6.66
C PHE A 191 -5.20 1.68 5.84
N TYR A 192 -5.91 2.71 5.38
CA TYR A 192 -7.18 2.54 4.68
C TYR A 192 -7.22 3.32 3.37
N ARG A 193 -7.36 2.64 2.23
CA ARG A 193 -7.25 3.28 0.90
C ARG A 193 -5.95 4.07 0.76
N CYS A 194 -4.85 3.42 1.12
CA CYS A 194 -3.50 3.93 0.90
C CYS A 194 -2.84 3.24 -0.28
N SER A 195 -1.95 3.94 -0.98
CA SER A 195 -1.05 3.33 -1.98
C SER A 195 0.37 3.30 -1.43
N PHE A 196 1.08 2.19 -1.64
CA PHE A 196 2.49 2.01 -1.28
C PHE A 196 3.26 1.64 -2.54
N GLU A 197 4.14 2.54 -2.98
CA GLU A 197 4.72 2.47 -4.32
C GLU A 197 6.24 2.43 -4.26
N GLY A 198 6.81 1.33 -4.76
CA GLY A 198 8.25 1.14 -4.85
C GLY A 198 8.59 -0.01 -5.78
N TYR A 199 9.78 -0.56 -5.62
CA TYR A 199 10.27 -1.73 -6.35
C TYR A 199 10.69 -2.81 -5.36
N GLN A 200 11.98 -2.89 -5.01
CA GLN A 200 12.45 -3.81 -4.00
C GLN A 200 12.27 -3.21 -2.60
N ASP A 201 11.73 -4.01 -1.67
CA ASP A 201 11.51 -3.64 -0.27
C ASP A 201 10.52 -2.46 -0.08
N THR A 202 9.43 -2.35 -0.86
CA THR A 202 8.48 -1.22 -0.78
C THR A 202 7.94 -0.94 0.63
N LEU A 203 7.44 -1.97 1.33
CA LEU A 203 6.75 -1.85 2.62
C LEU A 203 7.43 -2.72 3.68
N LEU A 204 8.10 -2.07 4.62
CA LEU A 204 8.65 -2.71 5.80
C LEU A 204 7.63 -2.70 6.94
N THR A 205 6.92 -3.82 7.13
CA THR A 205 6.09 -4.05 8.32
C THR A 205 6.98 -4.57 9.45
N GLN A 206 7.75 -3.66 10.07
CA GLN A 206 8.84 -4.00 10.97
C GLN A 206 8.42 -4.95 12.10
N ASP A 207 7.36 -4.60 12.85
CA ASP A 207 6.90 -5.35 14.02
C ASP A 207 5.45 -4.99 14.40
N SER A 208 4.96 -5.55 15.52
CA SER A 208 3.68 -5.17 16.15
C SER A 208 2.42 -5.52 15.33
N LYS A 209 1.23 -5.08 15.77
CA LYS A 209 -0.06 -5.38 15.12
C LYS A 209 -0.42 -4.30 14.12
N GLN A 210 -0.70 -4.68 12.88
CA GLN A 210 -0.96 -3.77 11.76
C GLN A 210 -2.15 -4.25 10.93
N PHE A 211 -2.90 -3.32 10.36
CA PHE A 211 -4.05 -3.60 9.50
C PHE A 211 -4.02 -2.74 8.24
N TYR A 212 -4.21 -3.37 7.08
CA TYR A 212 -4.24 -2.71 5.77
C TYR A 212 -5.56 -3.08 5.11
N LYS A 213 -6.35 -2.08 4.70
CA LYS A 213 -7.68 -2.28 4.11
C LYS A 213 -7.80 -1.49 2.82
N GLU A 214 -8.25 -2.13 1.75
CA GLU A 214 -8.47 -1.47 0.44
C GLU A 214 -7.22 -0.71 -0.05
N CYS A 215 -6.03 -1.22 0.29
CA CYS A 215 -4.77 -0.59 -0.09
C CYS A 215 -4.27 -1.12 -1.44
N GLN A 216 -3.46 -0.32 -2.11
CA GLN A 216 -2.70 -0.74 -3.29
C GLN A 216 -1.22 -0.86 -2.90
N ILE A 217 -0.58 -1.98 -3.20
CA ILE A 217 0.83 -2.21 -2.85
C ILE A 217 1.59 -2.68 -4.08
N TYR A 218 2.60 -1.93 -4.48
CA TYR A 218 3.37 -2.17 -5.69
C TYR A 218 4.83 -2.53 -5.36
N GLY A 219 5.37 -3.52 -6.07
CA GLY A 219 6.80 -3.80 -6.01
C GLY A 219 7.26 -4.99 -6.84
N THR A 220 8.52 -5.37 -6.67
CA THR A 220 9.19 -6.45 -7.42
C THR A 220 9.65 -7.57 -6.49
N VAL A 221 10.69 -7.33 -5.70
CA VAL A 221 11.32 -8.31 -4.80
C VAL A 221 11.03 -7.93 -3.36
N ASP A 222 10.52 -8.89 -2.59
CA ASP A 222 10.32 -8.79 -1.13
C ASP A 222 9.57 -7.52 -0.71
N PHE A 223 8.65 -7.05 -1.55
CA PHE A 223 8.11 -5.70 -1.41
C PHE A 223 7.13 -5.56 -0.24
N ILE A 224 6.75 -6.66 0.41
CA ILE A 224 6.10 -6.68 1.73
C ILE A 224 6.94 -7.59 2.65
N PHE A 225 7.64 -7.00 3.63
CA PHE A 225 8.58 -7.75 4.46
C PHE A 225 8.70 -7.22 5.90
N GLY A 226 9.27 -8.03 6.79
CA GLY A 226 9.37 -7.75 8.24
C GLY A 226 8.69 -8.81 9.12
N ASP A 227 8.54 -8.53 10.42
CA ASP A 227 8.07 -9.50 11.44
C ASP A 227 6.75 -9.08 12.11
N ALA A 228 6.01 -8.15 11.51
CA ALA A 228 4.72 -7.75 12.04
C ALA A 228 3.69 -8.90 12.08
N ARG A 229 2.67 -8.70 12.92
CA ARG A 229 1.36 -9.34 12.80
C ARG A 229 0.52 -8.43 11.91
N ALA A 230 0.48 -8.70 10.61
CA ALA A 230 -0.21 -7.86 9.65
C ALA A 230 -1.32 -8.62 8.94
N VAL A 231 -2.51 -8.02 8.90
CA VAL A 231 -3.61 -8.47 8.05
C VAL A 231 -3.80 -7.44 6.94
N PHE A 232 -3.73 -7.91 5.70
CA PHE A 232 -4.07 -7.19 4.49
C PHE A 232 -5.44 -7.70 4.06
N GLN A 233 -6.44 -6.82 4.01
CA GLN A 233 -7.81 -7.17 3.68
C GLN A 233 -8.28 -6.37 2.48
N ASP A 234 -8.80 -7.06 1.45
CA ASP A 234 -9.31 -6.47 0.21
C ASP A 234 -8.30 -5.52 -0.46
N CYS A 235 -7.01 -5.89 -0.41
CA CYS A 235 -5.94 -5.10 -0.99
C CYS A 235 -5.61 -5.56 -2.42
N GLU A 236 -5.20 -4.62 -3.25
CA GLU A 236 -4.63 -4.88 -4.57
C GLU A 236 -3.10 -4.96 -4.46
N ILE A 237 -2.54 -6.11 -4.81
CA ILE A 237 -1.12 -6.43 -4.71
C ILE A 237 -0.55 -6.54 -6.12
N PHE A 238 0.19 -5.51 -6.53
CA PHE A 238 0.66 -5.33 -7.90
C PHE A 238 2.14 -5.63 -8.06
N LEU A 239 2.45 -6.66 -8.84
CA LEU A 239 3.82 -6.99 -9.23
C LEU A 239 4.27 -6.13 -10.41
N ARG A 240 5.34 -5.37 -10.23
CA ARG A 240 5.90 -4.45 -11.24
C ARG A 240 6.95 -5.10 -12.11
N LYS A 241 7.28 -4.47 -13.24
CA LYS A 241 8.41 -4.87 -14.09
C LYS A 241 9.74 -4.75 -13.34
N PRO A 242 10.49 -5.85 -13.12
CA PRO A 242 11.82 -5.78 -12.52
C PRO A 242 12.91 -5.51 -13.58
N LEU A 243 14.16 -5.33 -13.12
CA LEU A 243 15.32 -5.37 -14.01
C LEU A 243 15.39 -6.70 -14.78
N PRO A 244 16.02 -6.73 -15.97
CA PRO A 244 16.29 -7.99 -16.67
C PRO A 244 16.94 -9.03 -15.75
N GLY A 245 16.35 -10.22 -15.68
CA GLY A 245 16.80 -11.29 -14.78
C GLY A 245 16.39 -11.13 -13.31
N GLY A 246 15.76 -10.01 -12.94
CA GLY A 246 15.24 -9.73 -11.60
C GLY A 246 14.07 -10.63 -11.21
N GLY A 247 13.83 -10.72 -9.90
CA GLY A 247 12.78 -11.56 -9.31
C GLY A 247 11.44 -10.86 -9.12
N LEU A 248 10.41 -11.67 -8.94
CA LEU A 248 9.06 -11.27 -8.57
C LEU A 248 8.64 -12.06 -7.33
N VAL A 249 8.65 -11.41 -6.17
CA VAL A 249 8.40 -12.06 -4.87
C VAL A 249 7.57 -11.11 -4.01
N VAL A 250 6.37 -11.53 -3.65
CA VAL A 250 5.43 -10.68 -2.91
C VAL A 250 5.87 -10.46 -1.47
N THR A 251 6.18 -11.55 -0.75
CA THR A 251 6.45 -11.46 0.68
C THR A 251 7.79 -12.04 1.11
N ALA A 252 8.39 -11.42 2.12
CA ALA A 252 9.52 -11.95 2.87
C ALA A 252 9.29 -11.81 4.39
N HIS A 253 8.45 -12.69 4.94
CA HIS A 253 8.13 -12.66 6.38
C HIS A 253 9.35 -13.07 7.22
N GLY A 254 9.59 -12.32 8.29
CA GLY A 254 10.85 -12.30 9.02
C GLY A 254 10.80 -12.92 10.42
N ARG A 255 9.83 -13.79 10.72
CA ARG A 255 9.77 -14.43 12.05
C ARG A 255 11.00 -15.30 12.31
N LYS A 256 11.78 -14.93 13.32
CA LYS A 256 13.06 -15.58 13.66
C LYS A 256 12.91 -16.78 14.57
N TYR A 257 11.94 -16.75 15.48
CA TYR A 257 11.80 -17.76 16.54
C TYR A 257 10.37 -18.30 16.62
N HIS A 258 10.24 -19.54 17.08
CA HIS A 258 8.94 -20.24 17.17
C HIS A 258 7.95 -19.58 18.16
N ASN A 259 8.47 -18.94 19.21
CA ASN A 259 7.69 -18.28 20.27
C ASN A 259 7.21 -16.87 19.88
N GLN A 260 7.67 -16.33 18.76
CA GLN A 260 7.18 -15.06 18.25
C GLN A 260 5.79 -15.23 17.62
N THR A 261 4.96 -14.20 17.74
CA THR A 261 3.57 -14.24 17.26
C THR A 261 3.39 -13.62 15.88
N GLY A 262 4.46 -13.12 15.24
CA GLY A 262 4.47 -12.55 13.90
C GLY A 262 3.82 -13.45 12.84
N GLY A 263 3.26 -12.81 11.81
CA GLY A 263 2.72 -13.50 10.65
C GLY A 263 1.93 -12.55 9.75
N TYR A 264 1.86 -12.92 8.47
CA TYR A 264 1.03 -12.25 7.47
C TYR A 264 -0.22 -13.04 7.13
N SER A 265 -1.31 -12.31 6.92
CA SER A 265 -2.56 -12.81 6.36
C SER A 265 -3.04 -11.88 5.27
N PHE A 266 -3.18 -12.40 4.07
CA PHE A 266 -3.78 -11.72 2.92
C PHE A 266 -5.18 -12.29 2.74
N GLN A 267 -6.21 -11.51 3.04
CA GLN A 267 -7.61 -11.93 3.03
C GLN A 267 -8.40 -11.14 1.99
N GLY A 268 -9.02 -11.80 1.02
CA GLY A 268 -9.79 -11.10 -0.02
C GLY A 268 -8.94 -10.25 -0.96
N CYS A 269 -7.61 -10.46 -0.99
CA CYS A 269 -6.70 -9.66 -1.80
C CYS A 269 -6.63 -10.15 -3.24
N ASN A 270 -6.24 -9.26 -4.15
CA ASN A 270 -5.97 -9.57 -5.55
C ASN A 270 -4.47 -9.48 -5.84
N ILE A 271 -3.87 -10.56 -6.33
CA ILE A 271 -2.44 -10.63 -6.66
C ILE A 271 -2.31 -10.66 -8.18
N THR A 272 -1.89 -9.54 -8.77
CA THR A 272 -1.89 -9.33 -10.23
C THR A 272 -0.64 -8.60 -10.72
N ALA A 273 -0.43 -8.59 -12.04
CA ALA A 273 0.60 -7.78 -12.65
C ALA A 273 0.19 -6.30 -12.71
N ALA A 274 1.12 -5.39 -12.40
CA ALA A 274 0.98 -3.97 -12.67
C ALA A 274 1.00 -3.70 -14.19
N ASP A 275 0.55 -2.50 -14.59
CA ASP A 275 0.47 -2.12 -16.00
C ASP A 275 1.83 -2.10 -16.71
N ASP A 276 2.93 -1.87 -15.99
CA ASP A 276 4.29 -1.92 -16.55
C ASP A 276 4.79 -3.36 -16.79
N LEU A 277 4.26 -4.35 -16.08
CA LEU A 277 4.63 -5.76 -16.20
C LEU A 277 3.76 -6.50 -17.22
N LYS A 278 2.45 -6.22 -17.29
CA LYS A 278 1.48 -6.93 -18.16
C LYS A 278 1.99 -7.17 -19.59
N PRO A 279 2.56 -6.19 -20.31
CA PRO A 279 2.98 -6.38 -21.71
C PRO A 279 4.21 -7.27 -21.86
N VAL A 280 5.03 -7.39 -20.83
CA VAL A 280 6.35 -8.05 -20.87
C VAL A 280 6.43 -9.27 -19.96
N ILE A 281 5.33 -9.65 -19.29
CA ILE A 281 5.32 -10.67 -18.24
C ILE A 281 5.93 -12.01 -18.67
N ARG A 282 5.74 -12.40 -19.94
CA ARG A 282 6.29 -13.64 -20.52
C ARG A 282 7.82 -13.65 -20.66
N GLN A 283 8.46 -12.49 -20.54
CA GLN A 283 9.92 -12.35 -20.59
C GLN A 283 10.58 -12.64 -19.23
N TYR A 284 9.79 -12.70 -18.16
CA TYR A 284 10.27 -12.89 -16.80
C TYR A 284 9.87 -14.25 -16.23
N LYS A 285 10.59 -14.68 -15.19
CA LYS A 285 10.16 -15.84 -14.40
C LYS A 285 8.83 -15.52 -13.70
N LYS A 286 8.04 -16.55 -13.47
CA LYS A 286 6.79 -16.45 -12.71
C LYS A 286 7.06 -15.96 -11.27
N ALA A 287 6.04 -15.33 -10.69
CA ALA A 287 6.07 -14.71 -9.38
C ALA A 287 5.89 -15.73 -8.25
N PHE A 288 6.49 -15.45 -7.09
CA PHE A 288 6.26 -16.23 -5.87
C PHE A 288 5.43 -15.42 -4.86
N LEU A 289 4.51 -16.10 -4.17
CA LEU A 289 3.73 -15.55 -3.06
C LEU A 289 4.63 -15.12 -1.90
N GLY A 290 5.76 -15.79 -1.73
CA GLY A 290 6.79 -15.35 -0.82
C GLY A 290 7.96 -16.29 -0.70
N ARG A 291 8.93 -15.84 0.10
CA ARG A 291 10.07 -16.61 0.56
C ARG A 291 10.34 -16.37 2.05
N PRO A 292 10.62 -17.40 2.85
CA PRO A 292 10.89 -17.23 4.27
C PRO A 292 12.20 -16.45 4.53
N TRP A 293 12.14 -15.19 4.99
CA TRP A 293 13.36 -14.44 5.31
C TRP A 293 14.08 -15.00 6.54
N PHE A 294 13.31 -15.53 7.49
CA PHE A 294 13.85 -16.22 8.66
C PHE A 294 13.12 -17.54 8.92
N ALA A 295 13.74 -18.40 9.75
CA ALA A 295 13.38 -19.80 9.91
C ALA A 295 11.89 -20.06 10.19
N TYR A 296 11.21 -19.21 10.97
CA TYR A 296 9.82 -19.44 11.37
C TYR A 296 8.83 -18.52 10.65
N ALA A 297 9.23 -17.95 9.51
CA ALA A 297 8.38 -17.10 8.68
C ALA A 297 6.98 -17.69 8.54
N ARG A 298 5.96 -16.84 8.59
CA ARG A 298 4.58 -17.29 8.56
C ARG A 298 3.73 -16.39 7.69
N THR A 299 3.25 -16.94 6.56
CA THR A 299 2.43 -16.21 5.61
C THR A 299 1.26 -17.07 5.15
N VAL A 300 0.06 -16.49 5.11
CA VAL A 300 -1.12 -17.14 4.52
C VAL A 300 -1.85 -16.25 3.53
N PHE A 301 -2.41 -16.88 2.50
CA PHE A 301 -3.34 -16.27 1.54
C PHE A 301 -4.71 -16.94 1.68
N ILE A 302 -5.74 -16.15 1.97
CA ILE A 302 -7.08 -16.58 2.36
C ILE A 302 -8.07 -15.88 1.43
N GLN A 303 -8.95 -16.64 0.78
CA GLN A 303 -10.05 -16.10 -0.04
C GLN A 303 -9.57 -15.05 -1.07
N SER A 304 -8.34 -15.20 -1.57
CA SER A 304 -7.67 -14.23 -2.42
C SER A 304 -7.65 -14.68 -3.88
N PHE A 305 -7.65 -13.73 -4.81
CA PHE A 305 -7.46 -14.00 -6.24
C PHE A 305 -5.98 -14.03 -6.58
N LEU A 306 -5.53 -15.13 -7.17
CA LEU A 306 -4.17 -15.35 -7.64
C LEU A 306 -4.19 -15.48 -9.17
N ASP A 307 -3.63 -14.51 -9.87
CA ASP A 307 -3.56 -14.52 -11.33
C ASP A 307 -2.48 -15.50 -11.86
N ASP A 308 -2.48 -15.81 -13.16
CA ASP A 308 -1.61 -16.81 -13.81
C ASP A 308 -0.10 -16.48 -13.71
N LEU A 309 0.26 -15.26 -13.31
CA LEU A 309 1.67 -14.92 -13.05
C LEU A 309 2.28 -15.69 -11.88
N VAL A 310 1.47 -16.22 -10.96
CA VAL A 310 1.97 -16.99 -9.81
C VAL A 310 2.56 -18.31 -10.29
N ASP A 311 3.79 -18.60 -9.87
CA ASP A 311 4.49 -19.84 -10.18
C ASP A 311 3.71 -21.04 -9.60
N PRO A 312 3.57 -22.16 -10.33
CA PRO A 312 2.91 -23.35 -9.81
C PRO A 312 3.47 -23.85 -8.46
N LYS A 313 4.78 -23.64 -8.18
CA LYS A 313 5.39 -23.93 -6.88
C LYS A 313 4.86 -23.03 -5.76
N GLY A 314 4.41 -21.81 -6.10
CA GLY A 314 3.82 -20.81 -5.20
C GLY A 314 4.82 -20.11 -4.28
N TRP A 315 5.77 -20.86 -3.72
CA TRP A 315 6.71 -20.40 -2.69
C TRP A 315 8.16 -20.71 -3.08
N LEU A 316 9.07 -19.85 -2.64
CA LEU A 316 10.51 -19.94 -2.94
C LEU A 316 11.30 -20.10 -1.63
N ASP A 317 12.24 -21.04 -1.57
CA ASP A 317 13.20 -21.12 -0.47
C ASP A 317 14.55 -20.59 -0.94
N SER A 318 14.96 -19.43 -0.41
CA SER A 318 16.24 -18.79 -0.73
C SER A 318 17.30 -19.02 0.35
N TRP A 319 16.92 -19.48 1.55
CA TRP A 319 17.80 -19.51 2.72
C TRP A 319 17.76 -20.83 3.51
N GLY A 320 17.11 -21.88 2.99
CA GLY A 320 17.05 -23.20 3.63
C GLY A 320 16.08 -23.25 4.81
N HIS A 321 14.98 -22.49 4.73
CA HIS A 321 13.98 -22.36 5.80
C HIS A 321 12.68 -23.13 5.50
N ASN A 322 12.63 -23.87 4.40
CA ASN A 322 11.48 -24.69 4.00
C ASN A 322 10.99 -25.69 5.05
N LYS A 323 11.85 -26.17 5.96
CA LYS A 323 11.47 -27.14 7.00
C LYS A 323 10.74 -26.52 8.19
N THR A 324 10.87 -25.21 8.40
CA THR A 324 10.43 -24.53 9.63
C THR A 324 9.42 -23.41 9.37
N ALA A 325 9.42 -22.82 8.17
CA ALA A 325 8.47 -21.78 7.79
C ALA A 325 7.06 -22.35 7.57
N TYR A 326 6.03 -21.58 7.91
CA TYR A 326 4.63 -21.94 7.68
C TYR A 326 4.05 -21.13 6.52
N CYS A 327 3.56 -21.83 5.50
CA CYS A 327 2.96 -21.26 4.30
C CYS A 327 1.57 -21.84 4.10
N GLY A 328 0.53 -21.02 4.11
CA GLY A 328 -0.86 -21.49 4.03
C GLY A 328 -1.65 -20.87 2.88
N GLU A 329 -2.52 -21.66 2.26
CA GLU A 329 -3.47 -21.20 1.25
C GLU A 329 -4.88 -21.73 1.59
N TYR A 330 -5.89 -20.85 1.65
CA TYR A 330 -7.28 -21.21 1.98
C TYR A 330 -8.26 -20.60 0.98
N LYS A 331 -8.97 -21.43 0.22
CA LYS A 331 -10.05 -21.01 -0.72
C LYS A 331 -9.66 -19.84 -1.64
N ASN A 332 -8.42 -19.81 -2.10
CA ASN A 332 -8.00 -18.86 -3.14
C ASN A 332 -8.60 -19.26 -4.50
N ASN A 333 -8.79 -18.28 -5.39
CA ASN A 333 -9.32 -18.48 -6.73
C ASN A 333 -8.42 -17.83 -7.79
N GLY A 334 -8.75 -17.99 -9.07
CA GLY A 334 -7.92 -17.51 -10.19
C GLY A 334 -6.96 -18.59 -10.73
N LYS A 335 -6.34 -18.28 -11.87
CA LYS A 335 -5.51 -19.25 -12.63
C LYS A 335 -4.23 -19.65 -11.88
N GLY A 336 -3.71 -18.79 -11.01
CA GLY A 336 -2.54 -19.05 -10.17
C GLY A 336 -2.86 -19.80 -8.87
N ALA A 337 -4.13 -20.02 -8.52
CA ALA A 337 -4.53 -20.60 -7.24
C ALA A 337 -4.47 -22.13 -7.17
N SER A 338 -4.21 -22.82 -8.28
CA SER A 338 -4.09 -24.28 -8.27
C SER A 338 -2.94 -24.74 -7.37
N THR A 339 -3.24 -25.60 -6.40
CA THR A 339 -2.25 -26.08 -5.41
C THR A 339 -1.57 -27.40 -5.79
N HIS A 340 -1.96 -28.03 -6.90
CA HIS A 340 -1.50 -29.37 -7.32
C HIS A 340 0.01 -29.50 -7.54
N LYS A 341 0.70 -28.40 -7.83
CA LYS A 341 2.14 -28.36 -8.12
C LYS A 341 2.94 -27.54 -7.11
N ARG A 342 2.32 -27.22 -5.97
CA ARG A 342 2.98 -26.45 -4.90
C ARG A 342 4.14 -27.23 -4.31
N VAL A 343 5.03 -26.48 -3.67
CA VAL A 343 6.18 -27.03 -2.95
C VAL A 343 5.77 -28.13 -1.97
N GLN A 344 6.62 -29.13 -1.79
CA GLN A 344 6.42 -30.23 -0.84
C GLN A 344 7.15 -29.94 0.48
N TRP A 345 6.92 -28.74 1.04
CA TRP A 345 7.52 -28.36 2.31
C TRP A 345 6.72 -28.94 3.47
N PRO A 346 7.35 -29.41 4.58
CA PRO A 346 6.63 -30.04 5.69
C PRO A 346 5.50 -29.18 6.30
N ASN A 347 5.67 -27.87 6.30
CA ASN A 347 4.76 -26.90 6.89
C ASN A 347 4.08 -26.00 5.83
N TYR A 348 4.13 -26.41 4.56
CA TYR A 348 3.21 -25.89 3.56
C TYR A 348 1.85 -26.57 3.71
N GLN A 349 0.77 -25.80 3.71
CA GLN A 349 -0.57 -26.33 3.94
C GLN A 349 -1.59 -25.74 2.95
N VAL A 350 -2.23 -26.62 2.18
CA VAL A 350 -3.55 -26.34 1.62
C VAL A 350 -4.55 -26.47 2.76
N ILE A 351 -5.01 -25.34 3.27
CA ILE A 351 -5.90 -25.31 4.42
C ILE A 351 -7.31 -25.68 3.95
N THR A 352 -7.89 -26.72 4.54
CA THR A 352 -9.26 -27.18 4.26
C THR A 352 -10.19 -26.94 5.44
N ASP A 353 -9.69 -27.07 6.68
CA ASP A 353 -10.45 -26.75 7.88
C ASP A 353 -10.53 -25.24 8.10
N PRO A 354 -11.74 -24.62 8.07
CA PRO A 354 -11.91 -23.20 8.36
C PRO A 354 -11.35 -22.79 9.72
N LYS A 355 -11.33 -23.68 10.73
CA LYS A 355 -10.80 -23.36 12.07
C LYS A 355 -9.31 -23.01 12.05
N ILE A 356 -8.55 -23.61 11.14
CA ILE A 356 -7.14 -23.28 10.95
C ILE A 356 -7.01 -21.90 10.30
N ALA A 357 -7.80 -21.63 9.27
CA ALA A 357 -7.81 -20.33 8.59
C ALA A 357 -8.28 -19.19 9.52
N GLU A 358 -9.22 -19.47 10.43
CA GLU A 358 -9.72 -18.50 11.42
C GLU A 358 -8.61 -17.90 12.28
N HIS A 359 -7.55 -18.65 12.62
CA HIS A 359 -6.41 -18.13 13.38
C HIS A 359 -5.69 -16.95 12.71
N PHE A 360 -5.83 -16.82 11.40
CA PHE A 360 -5.20 -15.78 10.59
C PHE A 360 -6.13 -14.61 10.26
N THR A 361 -7.37 -14.61 10.77
CA THR A 361 -8.32 -13.51 10.58
C THR A 361 -8.00 -12.32 11.47
N VAL A 362 -8.67 -11.18 11.21
CA VAL A 362 -8.52 -9.94 11.98
C VAL A 362 -8.70 -10.16 13.49
N VAL A 363 -9.73 -10.90 13.91
CA VAL A 363 -10.01 -11.11 15.35
C VAL A 363 -8.94 -11.93 16.05
N HIS A 364 -8.30 -12.88 15.38
CA HIS A 364 -7.33 -13.79 15.99
C HIS A 364 -5.88 -13.32 15.79
N LEU A 365 -5.48 -13.02 14.56
CA LEU A 365 -4.09 -12.67 14.26
C LEU A 365 -3.70 -11.32 14.82
N ILE A 366 -4.59 -10.34 14.89
CA ILE A 366 -4.26 -8.98 15.37
C ILE A 366 -5.17 -8.50 16.50
N SER A 367 -6.02 -9.38 17.05
CA SER A 367 -7.00 -9.00 18.08
C SER A 367 -7.84 -7.78 17.67
N GLY A 368 -8.17 -7.68 16.38
CA GLY A 368 -8.67 -6.46 15.73
C GLY A 368 -9.89 -5.85 16.40
N ASN A 369 -10.81 -6.67 16.88
CA ASN A 369 -12.04 -6.22 17.56
C ASN A 369 -11.76 -5.37 18.81
N ARG A 370 -10.56 -5.47 19.40
CA ARG A 370 -10.17 -4.68 20.58
C ARG A 370 -9.76 -3.25 20.24
N TRP A 371 -9.44 -2.93 18.99
CA TRP A 371 -8.84 -1.64 18.65
C TRP A 371 -9.32 -1.03 17.32
N LEU A 372 -9.61 -1.83 16.31
CA LEU A 372 -10.13 -1.35 15.01
C LEU A 372 -11.46 -0.58 15.11
N PRO A 373 -12.42 -0.89 16.01
CA PRO A 373 -13.63 -0.06 16.15
C PRO A 373 -13.33 1.41 16.44
N THR A 374 -12.19 1.74 17.06
CA THR A 374 -11.80 3.11 17.39
C THR A 374 -11.14 3.87 16.24
N THR A 375 -10.82 3.19 15.13
CA THR A 375 -10.14 3.78 13.97
C THR A 375 -11.11 4.32 12.92
N SER A 376 -12.36 3.83 12.94
CA SER A 376 -13.38 4.04 11.90
C SER A 376 -13.01 3.41 10.55
N VAL A 377 -11.98 2.56 10.49
CA VAL A 377 -11.62 1.78 9.30
C VAL A 377 -12.55 0.55 9.23
N PRO A 378 -13.22 0.29 8.10
CA PRO A 378 -14.04 -0.91 7.96
C PRO A 378 -13.17 -2.16 7.97
N TYR A 379 -13.67 -3.24 8.58
CA TYR A 379 -12.97 -4.52 8.58
C TYR A 379 -13.96 -5.67 8.74
N ILE A 380 -13.60 -6.81 8.16
CA ILE A 380 -14.28 -8.08 8.36
C ILE A 380 -13.50 -8.83 9.43
N SER A 381 -14.19 -9.18 10.51
CA SER A 381 -13.57 -9.69 11.73
C SER A 381 -13.01 -11.11 11.58
N GLY A 382 -13.76 -11.98 10.88
CA GLY A 382 -13.46 -13.40 10.68
C GLY A 382 -13.31 -13.76 9.20
N LEU A 383 -13.58 -15.01 8.84
CA LEU A 383 -13.68 -15.46 7.45
C LEU A 383 -14.96 -14.95 6.80
N GLU A 384 -14.91 -14.65 5.52
CA GLU A 384 -16.12 -14.33 4.76
C GLU A 384 -16.93 -15.58 4.48
N LYS A 385 -18.25 -15.46 4.59
CA LYS A 385 -19.16 -16.51 4.11
C LYS A 385 -19.31 -16.33 2.61
N LEU A 386 -18.65 -17.20 1.86
CA LEU A 386 -18.78 -17.30 0.40
C LEU A 386 -20.14 -17.88 0.01
#